data_AF-K7P0X8-F1
#
_entry.id   AF-K7P0X8-F1
#
_cell.length_a   1.000
_cell.length_b   1.000
_cell.length_c   1.000
_cell.angle_alpha   90.00
_cell.angle_beta   90.00
_cell.angle_gamma   90.00
#
_symmetry.space_group_name_H-M   'P 1'
#
loop_
_entity.id
_entity.type
_entity.pdbx_description
1 polymer ?
#
loop_
_entity_poly.entity_id
_entity_poly.type
_entity_poly.pdbx_seq_one_letter_code
_entity_poly.pdbx_strand_id
1 'polypeptide(L)'
;DVVEWSSVSKFLRNLSHKSNDKLKVGLLNFDENEVQKWQQLVPDLECTTFSLEYAGRNLNWDILFPEWIDEEQQFEVPKCPHLPLPKAYKHLKLDVVAAKLPCRKWEKNWSRDVARLHLQLAAANLAASMKGSR
;
A
#
# COMPACT_ATOMS: atom_id res chain seq x y z
N ASP A 1 -14.90 -8.23 9.71
CA ASP A 1 -13.63 -7.54 10.01
C ASP A 1 -13.82 -6.05 9.94
N VAL A 2 -13.93 -5.43 11.11
CA VAL A 2 -14.12 -3.98 11.27
C VAL A 2 -12.76 -3.39 11.62
N VAL A 3 -12.36 -2.32 10.95
CA VAL A 3 -11.16 -1.56 11.33
C VAL A 3 -11.37 -1.03 12.74
N GLU A 4 -10.46 -1.35 13.67
CA GLU A 4 -10.51 -0.84 15.04
C GLU A 4 -9.97 0.59 15.08
N TRP A 5 -10.84 1.55 14.76
CA TRP A 5 -10.48 2.97 14.62
C TRP A 5 -9.94 3.59 15.92
N SER A 6 -10.31 3.07 17.09
CA SER A 6 -9.74 3.49 18.39
C SER A 6 -8.25 3.21 18.46
N SER A 7 -7.82 2.01 18.04
CA SER A 7 -6.42 1.61 17.98
C SER A 7 -5.64 2.44 16.97
N VAL A 8 -6.21 2.69 15.79
CA VAL A 8 -5.61 3.56 14.77
C VAL A 8 -5.45 5.00 15.28
N SER A 9 -6.48 5.59 15.88
CA SER A 9 -6.41 6.96 16.43
C SER A 9 -5.37 7.06 17.54
N LYS A 10 -5.32 6.07 18.45
CA LYS A 10 -4.31 6.03 19.53
C LYS A 10 -2.89 5.96 18.97
N PHE A 11 -2.66 5.14 17.95
CA PHE A 11 -1.37 5.04 17.28
C PHE A 11 -0.95 6.36 16.64
N LEU A 12 -1.84 6.99 15.85
CA LEU A 12 -1.54 8.26 15.19
C LEU A 12 -1.30 9.41 16.18
N ARG A 13 -2.07 9.47 17.28
CA ARG A 13 -1.83 10.46 18.36
C ARG A 13 -0.46 10.28 18.99
N ASN A 14 -0.08 9.05 19.28
CA ASN A 14 1.23 8.75 19.87
C ASN A 14 2.39 9.14 18.92
N LEU A 15 2.21 9.01 17.61
CA LEU A 15 3.19 9.49 16.63
C LEU A 15 3.22 11.02 16.57
N SER A 16 2.04 11.65 16.51
CA SER A 16 1.92 13.12 16.50
C SER A 16 2.57 13.75 17.73
N HIS A 17 2.40 13.20 18.93
CA HIS A 17 3.05 13.71 20.14
C HIS A 17 4.59 13.62 20.15
N LYS A 18 5.18 12.75 19.32
CA LYS A 18 6.64 12.58 19.22
C LYS A 18 7.24 13.46 18.13
N SER A 19 6.42 14.00 17.23
CA SER A 19 6.83 14.87 16.14
C SER A 19 6.52 16.32 16.48
N ASN A 20 7.47 17.22 16.22
CA ASN A 20 7.19 18.66 16.29
C ASN A 20 6.46 19.17 15.03
N ASP A 21 6.41 18.36 13.97
CA ASP A 21 5.74 18.66 12.70
C ASP A 21 4.42 17.90 12.57
N LYS A 22 3.56 18.40 11.68
CA LYS A 22 2.30 17.75 11.28
C LYS A 22 2.57 16.33 10.77
N LEU A 23 1.78 15.38 11.26
CA LEU A 23 1.89 13.97 10.85
C LEU A 23 1.37 13.80 9.43
N LYS A 24 2.19 13.24 8.54
CA LYS A 24 1.90 13.06 7.11
C LYS A 24 1.54 11.62 6.81
N VAL A 25 0.33 11.38 6.33
CA VAL A 25 -0.20 10.05 6.04
C VAL A 25 -0.49 9.89 4.56
N GLY A 26 0.09 8.87 3.94
CA GLY A 26 -0.27 8.44 2.60
C GLY A 26 -1.41 7.44 2.64
N LEU A 27 -2.52 7.75 1.95
CA LEU A 27 -3.69 6.90 1.85
C LEU A 27 -3.76 6.27 0.46
N LEU A 28 -3.53 4.97 0.38
CA LEU A 28 -3.59 4.18 -0.85
C LEU A 28 -4.91 3.41 -0.94
N ASN A 29 -5.62 3.58 -2.06
CA ASN A 29 -6.88 2.87 -2.38
C ASN A 29 -8.05 3.20 -1.45
N PHE A 30 -8.16 4.45 -0.99
CA PHE A 30 -9.28 4.95 -0.20
C PHE A 30 -10.20 5.84 -1.04
N ASP A 31 -11.49 5.81 -0.76
CA ASP A 31 -12.46 6.75 -1.34
C ASP A 31 -12.52 8.08 -0.57
N GLU A 32 -13.18 9.09 -1.13
CA GLU A 32 -13.25 10.44 -0.55
C GLU A 32 -13.87 10.46 0.84
N ASN A 33 -14.90 9.65 1.09
CA ASN A 33 -15.57 9.57 2.39
C ASN A 33 -14.66 8.94 3.45
N GLU A 34 -13.86 7.95 3.07
CA GLU A 34 -12.87 7.34 3.94
C GLU A 34 -11.72 8.27 4.25
N VAL A 35 -11.25 9.04 3.27
CA VAL A 35 -10.20 10.05 3.45
C VAL A 35 -10.66 11.10 4.48
N GLN A 36 -11.91 11.56 4.41
CA GLN A 36 -12.47 12.47 5.41
C GLN A 36 -12.47 11.87 6.82
N LYS A 37 -12.79 10.57 6.97
CA LYS A 37 -12.71 9.90 8.26
C LYS A 37 -11.29 9.87 8.81
N TRP A 38 -10.29 9.61 7.96
CA TRP A 38 -8.88 9.66 8.35
C TRP A 38 -8.46 11.04 8.85
N GLN A 39 -8.83 12.10 8.13
CA GLN A 39 -8.53 13.49 8.50
C GLN A 39 -9.13 13.90 9.86
N GLN A 40 -10.20 13.24 10.30
CA GLN A 40 -10.86 13.51 11.58
C GLN A 40 -10.26 12.72 12.77
N LEU A 41 -9.34 11.77 12.54
CA LEU A 41 -8.80 10.91 13.62
C LEU A 41 -7.90 11.67 14.60
N VAL A 42 -7.14 12.64 14.09
CA VAL A 42 -6.15 13.44 14.83
C VAL A 42 -6.15 14.88 14.29
N PRO A 43 -6.07 15.90 15.15
CA PRO A 43 -5.85 17.28 14.70
C PRO A 43 -4.58 17.40 13.86
N ASP A 44 -4.59 18.29 12.86
CA ASP A 44 -3.43 18.61 12.01
C ASP A 44 -2.84 17.43 11.20
N LEU A 45 -3.62 16.37 10.97
CA LEU A 45 -3.23 15.26 10.10
C LEU A 45 -3.19 15.71 8.62
N GLU A 46 -2.05 15.55 7.97
CA GLU A 46 -1.90 15.84 6.53
C GLU A 46 -2.04 14.55 5.72
N CYS A 47 -3.20 14.35 5.08
CA CYS A 47 -3.46 13.17 4.26
C CYS A 47 -3.15 13.45 2.78
N THR A 48 -2.30 12.62 2.17
CA THR A 48 -2.08 12.58 0.72
C THR A 48 -2.67 11.30 0.14
N THR A 49 -3.49 11.40 -0.89
CA THR A 49 -4.10 10.23 -1.54
C THR A 49 -3.27 9.73 -2.71
N PHE A 50 -3.21 8.41 -2.87
CA PHE A 50 -2.54 7.75 -3.98
C PHE A 50 -3.52 6.86 -4.73
N SER A 51 -3.60 7.10 -6.05
CA SER A 51 -4.28 6.19 -6.97
C SER A 51 -3.31 5.11 -7.45
N LEU A 52 -3.84 3.92 -7.66
CA LEU A 52 -3.11 2.78 -8.23
C LEU A 52 -3.85 2.32 -9.47
N GLU A 53 -3.14 2.26 -10.59
CA GLU A 53 -3.65 1.63 -11.80
C GLU A 53 -3.79 0.12 -11.57
N TYR A 54 -4.78 -0.51 -12.19
CA TYR A 54 -4.95 -1.96 -12.05
C TYR A 54 -3.77 -2.72 -12.67
N ALA A 55 -3.42 -3.85 -12.07
CA ALA A 55 -2.59 -4.86 -12.72
C ALA A 55 -3.18 -5.26 -14.08
N GLY A 56 -2.32 -5.67 -15.02
CA GLY A 56 -2.76 -6.13 -16.33
C GLY A 56 -3.80 -7.26 -16.20
N ARG A 57 -4.88 -7.20 -16.98
CA ARG A 57 -6.01 -8.16 -16.88
C ARG A 57 -5.60 -9.62 -17.08
N ASN A 58 -4.51 -9.85 -17.80
CA ASN A 58 -3.99 -11.19 -18.07
C ASN A 58 -3.01 -11.69 -17.00
N LEU A 59 -2.74 -10.88 -15.96
CA LEU A 59 -1.86 -11.26 -14.87
C LEU A 59 -2.63 -12.08 -13.85
N ASN A 60 -2.21 -13.33 -13.67
CA ASN A 60 -2.72 -14.22 -12.65
C ASN A 60 -1.60 -14.59 -11.65
N TRP A 61 -1.97 -15.33 -10.62
CA TRP A 61 -1.03 -15.73 -9.58
C TRP A 61 0.10 -16.64 -10.12
N ASP A 62 -0.23 -17.57 -11.01
CA ASP A 62 0.71 -18.57 -11.52
C ASP A 62 1.78 -17.97 -12.44
N ILE A 63 1.51 -16.81 -13.06
CA ILE A 63 2.53 -16.02 -13.79
C ILE A 63 3.52 -15.37 -12.82
N LEU A 64 3.06 -14.92 -11.65
CA LEU A 64 3.92 -14.25 -10.65
C LEU A 64 4.70 -15.25 -9.79
N PHE A 65 4.07 -16.36 -9.45
CA PHE A 65 4.60 -17.42 -8.62
C PHE A 65 4.33 -18.77 -9.28
N PRO A 66 5.15 -19.15 -10.27
CA PRO A 66 5.04 -20.43 -10.94
C PRO A 66 5.40 -21.58 -9.99
N GLU A 67 5.00 -22.81 -10.34
CA GLU A 67 5.30 -24.00 -9.54
C GLU A 67 6.81 -24.31 -9.47
N TRP A 68 7.56 -23.89 -10.47
CA TRP A 68 9.01 -24.07 -10.56
C TRP A 68 9.64 -22.79 -11.12
N ILE A 69 10.83 -22.48 -10.62
CA ILE A 69 11.69 -21.40 -11.11
C ILE A 69 12.97 -22.06 -11.59
N ASP A 70 13.43 -21.70 -12.77
CA ASP A 70 14.72 -22.15 -13.30
C ASP A 70 15.87 -21.42 -12.58
N GLU A 71 16.25 -21.91 -11.40
CA GLU A 71 17.33 -21.35 -10.58
C GLU A 71 18.69 -21.43 -11.28
N GLU A 72 18.88 -22.40 -12.19
CA GLU A 72 20.13 -22.58 -12.94
C GLU A 72 20.21 -21.74 -14.23
N GLN A 73 19.15 -20.99 -14.56
CA GLN A 73 19.07 -20.10 -15.74
C GLN A 73 19.44 -20.81 -17.06
N GLN A 74 19.06 -22.09 -17.17
CA GLN A 74 19.29 -22.90 -18.37
C GLN A 74 18.36 -22.51 -19.53
N PHE A 75 17.22 -21.88 -19.22
CA PHE A 75 16.21 -21.43 -20.18
C PHE A 75 16.09 -19.90 -20.23
N GLU A 76 15.31 -19.40 -21.19
CA GLU A 76 15.07 -17.96 -21.34
C GLU A 76 14.41 -17.38 -20.08
N VAL A 77 15.01 -16.32 -19.53
CA VAL A 77 14.48 -15.64 -18.34
C VAL A 77 13.14 -15.00 -18.67
N PRO A 78 12.06 -15.34 -17.94
CA PRO A 78 10.76 -14.74 -18.18
C PRO A 78 10.81 -13.23 -17.91
N LYS A 79 10.11 -12.46 -18.76
CA LYS A 79 9.98 -11.02 -18.54
C LYS A 79 9.09 -10.76 -17.34
N CYS A 80 9.57 -9.92 -16.42
CA CYS A 80 8.76 -9.48 -15.29
C CYS A 80 7.49 -8.79 -15.80
N PRO A 81 6.30 -9.22 -15.34
CA PRO A 81 5.06 -8.60 -15.74
C PRO A 81 5.00 -7.15 -15.24
N HIS A 82 4.30 -6.31 -15.99
CA HIS A 82 4.14 -4.91 -15.63
C HIS A 82 3.13 -4.76 -14.48
N LEU A 83 3.63 -4.32 -13.32
CA LEU A 83 2.83 -3.90 -12.16
C LEU A 83 3.02 -2.39 -11.95
N PRO A 84 2.09 -1.54 -12.44
CA PRO A 84 2.25 -0.10 -12.35
C PRO A 84 2.28 0.35 -10.89
N LEU A 85 3.28 1.14 -10.52
CA LEU A 85 3.43 1.67 -9.17
C LEU A 85 2.80 3.06 -9.07
N PRO A 86 2.32 3.47 -7.88
CA PRO A 86 1.76 4.80 -7.69
C PRO A 86 2.85 5.84 -7.89
N LYS A 87 2.51 6.96 -8.56
CA LYS A 87 3.45 8.05 -8.79
C LYS A 87 3.71 8.77 -7.46
N ALA A 88 4.92 8.61 -6.93
CA ALA A 88 5.39 9.42 -5.81
C ALA A 88 5.98 10.73 -6.34
N TYR A 89 5.56 11.86 -5.78
CA TYR A 89 6.15 13.16 -6.10
C TYR A 89 7.60 13.22 -5.61
N LYS A 90 8.49 13.83 -6.39
CA LYS A 90 9.84 14.15 -5.92
C LYS A 90 9.71 14.98 -4.64
N HIS A 91 10.36 14.55 -3.56
CA HIS A 91 10.33 15.16 -2.22
C HIS A 91 9.10 14.89 -1.35
N LEU A 92 8.21 13.96 -1.74
CA LEU A 92 7.16 13.50 -0.85
C LEU A 92 7.77 12.90 0.43
N LYS A 93 7.39 13.46 1.58
CA LYS A 93 7.69 12.92 2.91
C LYS A 93 6.39 12.47 3.53
N LEU A 94 6.30 11.19 3.84
CA LEU A 94 5.24 10.61 4.64
C LEU A 94 5.86 10.06 5.91
N ASP A 95 5.05 9.93 6.97
CA ASP A 95 5.41 9.26 8.21
C ASP A 95 4.74 7.87 8.29
N VAL A 96 3.54 7.76 7.70
CA VAL A 96 2.75 6.53 7.65
C VAL A 96 2.17 6.35 6.26
N VAL A 97 2.17 5.10 5.78
CA VAL A 97 1.38 4.70 4.60
C VAL A 97 0.29 3.74 5.07
N ALA A 98 -0.96 4.08 4.82
CA ALA A 98 -2.09 3.20 5.01
C ALA A 98 -2.58 2.71 3.64
N ALA A 99 -2.86 1.43 3.53
CA ALA A 99 -3.41 0.83 2.31
C ALA A 99 -4.69 0.07 2.63
N LYS A 100 -5.76 0.35 1.88
CA LYS A 100 -7.01 -0.40 1.95
C LYS A 100 -6.92 -1.59 1.01
N LEU A 101 -6.92 -2.79 1.57
CA LEU A 101 -6.90 -4.04 0.80
C LEU A 101 -8.31 -4.60 0.64
N PRO A 102 -8.66 -5.17 -0.53
CA PRO A 102 -9.87 -5.96 -0.67
C PRO A 102 -9.82 -7.14 0.31
N CYS A 103 -10.88 -7.33 1.09
CA CYS A 103 -11.02 -8.45 2.00
C CYS A 103 -11.97 -9.48 1.39
N ARG A 104 -11.42 -10.64 1.00
CA ARG A 104 -12.14 -11.73 0.36
C ARG A 104 -11.89 -13.06 1.06
N LYS A 105 -11.80 -13.05 2.39
CA LYS A 105 -11.41 -14.22 3.21
C LYS A 105 -12.27 -15.48 2.96
N TRP A 106 -13.50 -15.30 2.48
CA TRP A 106 -14.45 -16.36 2.18
C TRP A 106 -14.16 -17.07 0.84
N GLU A 107 -13.30 -16.50 -0.01
CA GLU A 107 -12.95 -17.06 -1.30
C GLU A 107 -11.82 -18.10 -1.16
N LYS A 108 -12.01 -19.24 -1.82
CA LYS A 108 -11.01 -20.30 -1.94
C LYS A 108 -9.85 -19.73 -2.77
N ASN A 109 -8.74 -19.37 -2.12
CA ASN A 109 -7.53 -18.69 -2.66
C ASN A 109 -7.40 -17.17 -2.40
N TRP A 110 -8.06 -16.62 -1.37
CA TRP A 110 -7.90 -15.20 -1.00
C TRP A 110 -6.44 -14.76 -0.72
N SER A 111 -5.56 -15.70 -0.35
CA SER A 111 -4.12 -15.45 -0.15
C SER A 111 -3.33 -15.34 -1.45
N ARG A 112 -3.88 -15.82 -2.57
CA ARG A 112 -3.30 -15.79 -3.92
C ARG A 112 -4.01 -14.76 -4.81
N ASP A 113 -4.25 -13.57 -4.26
CA ASP A 113 -4.94 -12.48 -4.93
C ASP A 113 -3.94 -11.44 -5.47
N VAL A 114 -3.92 -11.27 -6.80
CA VAL A 114 -3.00 -10.36 -7.50
C VAL A 114 -3.24 -8.90 -7.11
N ALA A 115 -4.50 -8.48 -6.95
CA ALA A 115 -4.82 -7.10 -6.59
C ALA A 115 -4.33 -6.77 -5.17
N ARG A 116 -4.46 -7.72 -4.24
CA ARG A 116 -3.95 -7.60 -2.88
C ARG A 116 -2.43 -7.49 -2.85
N LEU A 117 -1.74 -8.36 -3.59
CA LEU A 117 -0.29 -8.31 -3.72
C LEU A 117 0.16 -6.97 -4.33
N HIS A 118 -0.50 -6.53 -5.40
CA HIS A 118 -0.18 -5.28 -6.09
C HIS A 118 -0.32 -4.07 -5.17
N LEU A 119 -1.40 -4.00 -4.39
CA LEU A 119 -1.59 -2.94 -3.38
C LEU A 119 -0.53 -2.98 -2.27
N GLN A 120 -0.11 -4.17 -1.84
CA GLN A 120 0.95 -4.30 -0.84
C GLN A 120 2.31 -3.84 -1.38
N LEU A 121 2.66 -4.21 -2.62
CA LEU A 121 3.87 -3.75 -3.29
C LEU A 121 3.85 -2.23 -3.51
N ALA A 122 2.71 -1.68 -3.91
CA ALA A 122 2.52 -0.24 -4.05
C ALA A 122 2.72 0.50 -2.71
N ALA A 123 2.14 -0.01 -1.62
CA ALA A 123 2.33 0.55 -0.28
C ALA A 123 3.79 0.48 0.16
N ALA A 124 4.45 -0.67 -0.04
CA ALA A 124 5.87 -0.85 0.27
C ALA A 124 6.76 0.09 -0.56
N ASN A 125 6.45 0.30 -1.84
CA ASN A 125 7.17 1.22 -2.70
C ASN A 125 7.03 2.68 -2.23
N LEU A 126 5.82 3.10 -1.85
CA LEU A 126 5.60 4.42 -1.26
C LEU A 126 6.39 4.58 0.05
N ALA A 127 6.37 3.55 0.90
CA ALA A 127 7.10 3.54 2.16
C ALA A 127 8.62 3.60 1.95
N ALA A 128 9.17 2.84 1.00
CA ALA A 128 10.60 2.83 0.68
C ALA A 128 11.06 4.13 0.02
N SER A 129 10.16 4.82 -0.70
CA SER A 129 10.44 6.12 -1.31
C SER A 129 10.46 7.27 -0.29
N MET A 130 9.98 7.05 0.94
CA MET A 130 10.06 8.04 2.01
C MET A 130 11.52 8.31 2.32
N LYS A 131 11.97 9.54 2.06
CA LYS A 131 13.30 9.97 2.47
C LYS A 131 13.29 10.07 3.99
N GLY A 132 13.98 9.15 4.67
CA GLY A 132 14.16 9.21 6.12
C GLY A 132 14.75 10.57 6.49
N SER A 133 14.04 11.33 7.33
CA SER A 133 14.64 12.47 8.01
C SER A 133 15.56 11.89 9.08
N ARG A 134 16.86 11.80 8.75
CA ARG A 134 17.90 11.74 9.77
C ARG A 134 18.05 13.12 10.41
#